data_AF-A0AA40DEY7-F1
#
_entry.id   AF-A0AA40DEY7-F1
#
_cell.length_a   1.000
_cell.length_b   1.000
_cell.length_c   1.000
_cell.angle_alpha   90.00
_cell.angle_beta   90.00
_cell.angle_gamma   90.00
#
_symmetry.space_group_name_H-M   'P 1'
#
loop_
_entity.id
_entity.type
_entity.pdbx_description
1 polymer ?
#
loop_
_entity_poly.entity_id
_entity_poly.type
_entity_poly.pdbx_seq_one_letter_code
_entity_poly.pdbx_strand_id
1 'polypeptide(L)'
;MADAPPAKRLKTSSLPAKTKHNLTPTSLQAATLSTLFANPDKPIPLPSGPQKKHLPPPPEIVTNVQGSSAGAGSGEFHVYKAARRREYERLRQMEEETAAEKAQREFEEERLERIKRDEEKTRKNREKRNKKKQNKGKGGGSKGGTPQPQSNGGDKKEVKEGDGDKEGVVGKGDDDKDRKETTPHPPAVPVAEGVGLVICDDD
;
A
#
# COMPACT_ATOMS: atom_id res chain seq x y z
N MET A 1 -2.35 -25.86 -66.80
CA MET A 1 -1.75 -25.82 -65.45
C MET A 1 -2.52 -24.81 -64.61
N ALA A 2 -2.58 -24.99 -63.29
CA ALA A 2 -3.66 -24.45 -62.46
C ALA A 2 -3.64 -22.93 -62.26
N ASP A 3 -4.84 -22.34 -62.21
CA ASP A 3 -5.08 -20.98 -61.73
C ASP A 3 -4.95 -20.91 -60.20
N ALA A 4 -4.43 -19.80 -59.67
CA ALA A 4 -4.07 -19.68 -58.27
C ALA A 4 -5.25 -19.15 -57.43
N PRO A 5 -5.60 -19.78 -56.29
CA PRO A 5 -6.75 -19.35 -55.50
C PRO A 5 -6.52 -17.98 -54.84
N PRO A 6 -7.52 -17.09 -54.80
CA PRO A 6 -7.37 -15.76 -54.23
C PRO A 6 -7.11 -15.81 -52.72
N ALA A 7 -6.13 -15.03 -52.27
CA ALA A 7 -5.73 -14.98 -50.87
C ALA A 7 -6.89 -14.53 -49.97
N LYS A 8 -7.22 -15.34 -48.95
CA LYS A 8 -8.24 -15.03 -47.95
C LYS A 8 -7.81 -13.79 -47.16
N ARG A 9 -8.48 -12.65 -47.36
CA ARG A 9 -8.32 -11.47 -46.48
C ARG A 9 -8.62 -11.88 -45.04
N LEU A 10 -7.62 -11.82 -44.17
CA LEU A 10 -7.81 -11.88 -42.74
C LEU A 10 -8.74 -10.74 -42.33
N LYS A 11 -9.86 -11.06 -41.67
CA LYS A 11 -10.75 -10.04 -41.11
C LYS A 11 -10.01 -9.33 -39.99
N THR A 12 -9.43 -8.18 -40.28
CA THR A 12 -8.94 -7.25 -39.26
C THR A 12 -10.13 -6.92 -38.35
N SER A 13 -9.99 -7.19 -37.06
CA SER A 13 -11.01 -6.84 -36.06
C SER A 13 -11.31 -5.35 -36.15
N SER A 14 -12.54 -5.00 -36.53
CA SER A 14 -12.97 -3.61 -36.63
C SER A 14 -13.09 -3.04 -35.22
N LEU A 15 -12.02 -2.40 -34.74
CA LEU A 15 -12.08 -1.55 -33.56
C LEU A 15 -13.20 -0.51 -33.81
N PRO A 16 -14.13 -0.32 -32.87
CA PRO A 16 -15.24 0.60 -33.06
C PRO A 16 -14.70 2.01 -33.32
N ALA A 17 -15.34 2.73 -34.26
CA ALA A 17 -14.90 4.05 -34.67
C ALA A 17 -14.81 4.98 -33.46
N LYS A 18 -13.63 5.58 -33.25
CA LYS A 18 -13.35 6.45 -32.10
C LYS A 18 -14.37 7.59 -32.05
N THR A 19 -15.24 7.58 -31.04
CA THR A 19 -16.25 8.62 -30.81
C THR A 19 -15.59 9.98 -30.65
N LYS A 20 -16.10 10.98 -31.38
CA LYS A 20 -15.45 12.29 -31.59
C LYS A 20 -15.48 13.24 -30.38
N HIS A 21 -15.81 12.77 -29.18
CA HIS A 21 -15.87 13.58 -27.97
C HIS A 21 -15.15 12.89 -26.81
N ASN A 22 -14.58 13.68 -25.90
CA ASN A 22 -14.01 13.17 -24.66
C ASN A 22 -15.15 12.70 -23.75
N LEU A 23 -15.33 11.38 -23.64
CA LEU A 23 -16.36 10.79 -22.80
C LEU A 23 -16.06 11.06 -21.32
N THR A 24 -17.10 11.25 -20.51
CA THR A 24 -16.96 11.30 -19.06
C THR A 24 -16.44 9.97 -18.51
N PRO A 25 -15.76 9.93 -17.34
CA PRO A 25 -15.23 8.68 -16.78
C PRO A 25 -16.33 7.62 -16.58
N THR A 26 -17.52 8.04 -16.15
CA THR A 26 -18.71 7.17 -16.03
C THR A 26 -19.16 6.62 -17.39
N SER A 27 -19.09 7.42 -18.46
CA SER A 27 -19.47 6.98 -19.80
C SER A 27 -18.45 6.02 -20.41
N LEU A 28 -17.14 6.21 -20.14
CA LEU A 28 -16.11 5.21 -20.46
C LEU A 28 -16.36 3.88 -19.74
N GLN A 29 -16.68 3.91 -18.45
CA GLN A 29 -17.04 2.72 -17.68
C GLN A 29 -18.31 2.05 -18.23
N ALA A 30 -19.35 2.80 -18.56
CA ALA A 30 -20.56 2.25 -19.17
C ALA A 30 -20.28 1.59 -20.53
N ALA A 31 -19.38 2.16 -21.34
CA ALA A 31 -18.94 1.57 -22.59
C ALA A 31 -18.15 0.27 -22.38
N THR A 32 -17.25 0.19 -21.38
CA THR A 32 -16.55 -1.06 -21.06
C THR A 32 -17.51 -2.12 -20.52
N LEU A 33 -18.46 -1.75 -19.65
CA LEU A 33 -19.50 -2.66 -19.17
C LEU A 33 -20.37 -3.21 -20.30
N SER A 34 -20.80 -2.36 -21.26
CA SER A 34 -21.59 -2.83 -22.40
C SER A 34 -20.84 -3.83 -23.30
N THR A 35 -19.51 -3.69 -23.44
CA THR A 35 -18.70 -4.65 -24.21
C THR A 35 -18.44 -5.95 -23.45
N LEU A 36 -18.37 -5.92 -22.11
CA LEU A 36 -18.28 -7.12 -21.27
C LEU A 36 -19.61 -7.90 -21.27
N PHE A 37 -20.75 -7.21 -21.08
CA PHE A 37 -22.07 -7.85 -21.08
C PHE A 37 -22.49 -8.42 -22.44
N ALA A 38 -21.85 -8.02 -23.55
CA ALA A 38 -22.11 -8.58 -24.86
C ALA A 38 -21.70 -10.07 -24.99
N ASN A 39 -20.79 -10.58 -24.12
CA ASN A 39 -20.35 -11.98 -24.12
C ASN A 39 -20.08 -12.45 -22.67
N PRO A 40 -21.10 -12.76 -21.86
CA PRO A 40 -20.95 -13.03 -20.43
C PRO A 40 -20.18 -14.33 -20.13
N ASP A 41 -20.23 -15.32 -21.01
CA ASP A 41 -19.58 -16.63 -20.82
C ASP A 41 -18.05 -16.60 -21.04
N LYS A 42 -17.50 -15.48 -21.52
CA LYS A 42 -16.07 -15.36 -21.81
C LYS A 42 -15.30 -15.11 -20.50
N PRO A 43 -14.33 -15.96 -20.12
CA PRO A 43 -13.53 -15.72 -18.92
C PRO A 43 -12.75 -14.41 -19.06
N ILE A 44 -12.86 -13.54 -18.05
CA ILE A 44 -12.19 -12.24 -18.00
C ILE A 44 -10.76 -12.47 -17.46
N PRO A 45 -9.71 -12.26 -18.27
CA PRO A 45 -8.33 -12.35 -17.79
C PRO A 45 -8.04 -11.14 -16.88
N LEU A 46 -8.02 -11.37 -15.57
CA LEU A 46 -7.52 -10.37 -14.63
C LEU A 46 -6.02 -10.15 -14.88
N PRO A 47 -5.53 -8.90 -14.89
CA PRO A 47 -4.10 -8.66 -15.01
C PRO A 47 -3.41 -9.22 -13.77
N SER A 48 -2.52 -10.19 -13.97
CA SER A 48 -1.52 -10.52 -12.95
C SER A 48 -0.69 -9.26 -12.64
N GLY A 49 -0.29 -9.11 -11.39
CA GLY A 49 0.44 -7.92 -10.92
C GLY A 49 1.75 -7.66 -11.69
N PRO A 50 2.36 -6.47 -11.54
CA PRO A 50 3.59 -6.12 -12.23
C PRO A 50 4.69 -7.15 -11.92
N GLN A 51 5.15 -7.86 -12.95
CA GLN A 51 6.19 -8.88 -12.82
C GLN A 51 7.56 -8.22 -12.71
N LYS A 52 8.41 -8.72 -11.80
CA LYS A 52 9.81 -8.30 -11.72
C LYS A 52 10.55 -8.72 -13.00
N LYS A 53 11.31 -7.79 -13.57
CA LYS A 53 12.17 -8.05 -14.74
C LYS A 53 13.40 -8.82 -14.27
N HIS A 54 13.41 -10.13 -14.49
CA HIS A 54 14.58 -10.97 -14.26
C HIS A 54 15.43 -11.04 -15.52
N LEU A 55 16.75 -11.04 -15.35
CA LEU A 55 17.65 -11.41 -16.45
C LEU A 55 17.68 -12.93 -16.64
N PRO A 56 17.84 -13.42 -17.89
CA PRO A 56 18.07 -14.83 -18.11
C PRO A 56 19.40 -15.25 -17.46
N PRO A 57 19.49 -16.46 -16.89
CA PRO A 57 20.75 -16.97 -16.35
C PRO A 57 21.82 -17.05 -17.46
N PRO A 58 23.11 -16.88 -17.12
CA PRO A 58 24.18 -17.10 -18.08
C PRO A 58 24.17 -18.57 -18.56
N PRO A 59 24.42 -18.83 -19.85
CA PRO A 59 24.46 -20.21 -20.36
C PRO A 59 25.66 -20.96 -19.77
N GLU A 60 25.43 -22.20 -19.33
CA GLU A 60 26.47 -23.02 -18.68
C GLU A 60 27.61 -23.42 -19.62
N ILE A 61 27.29 -23.68 -20.89
CA ILE A 61 28.26 -24.09 -21.91
C ILE A 61 28.24 -23.09 -23.07
N VAL A 62 29.40 -22.47 -23.30
CA VAL A 62 29.66 -21.65 -24.49
C VAL A 62 30.33 -22.52 -25.53
N THR A 63 29.62 -22.85 -26.62
CA THR A 63 30.10 -23.80 -27.65
C THR A 63 31.03 -23.17 -28.68
N ASN A 64 31.09 -21.84 -28.75
CA ASN A 64 31.83 -21.07 -29.76
C ASN A 64 33.16 -20.48 -29.24
N VAL A 65 33.82 -21.16 -28.30
CA VAL A 65 35.12 -20.73 -27.76
C VAL A 65 36.23 -21.09 -28.75
N GLN A 66 36.77 -20.09 -29.45
CA GLN A 66 37.98 -20.22 -30.25
C GLN A 66 39.21 -20.36 -29.33
N GLY A 67 40.24 -21.09 -29.76
CA GLY A 67 41.40 -21.41 -28.91
C GLY A 67 42.13 -20.18 -28.36
N SER A 68 42.73 -20.30 -27.17
CA SER A 68 43.23 -19.18 -26.36
C SER A 68 44.33 -18.31 -27.00
N SER A 69 45.01 -18.81 -28.03
CA SER A 69 46.04 -18.10 -28.79
C SER A 69 45.56 -17.58 -30.15
N ALA A 70 44.29 -17.84 -30.52
CA ALA A 70 43.73 -17.42 -31.79
C ALA A 70 43.38 -15.92 -31.76
N GLY A 71 43.62 -15.23 -32.88
CA GLY A 71 43.37 -13.79 -33.00
C GLY A 71 41.88 -13.41 -32.92
N ALA A 72 41.62 -12.14 -32.63
CA ALA A 72 40.26 -11.60 -32.55
C ALA A 72 39.52 -11.72 -33.89
N GLY A 73 38.42 -12.47 -33.90
CA GLY A 73 37.53 -12.60 -35.06
C GLY A 73 36.62 -11.38 -35.23
N SER A 74 36.06 -11.20 -36.43
CA SER A 74 35.15 -10.08 -36.75
C SER A 74 33.87 -10.06 -35.89
N GLY A 75 33.42 -11.21 -35.38
CA GLY A 75 32.28 -11.33 -34.47
C GLY A 75 32.56 -10.96 -33.01
N GLU A 76 33.83 -10.93 -32.58
CA GLU A 76 34.21 -10.85 -31.17
C GLU A 76 33.75 -9.53 -30.51
N PHE A 77 33.81 -8.43 -31.26
CA PHE A 77 33.28 -7.14 -30.82
C PHE A 77 31.79 -7.19 -30.45
N HIS A 78 30.99 -7.95 -31.21
CA HIS A 78 29.55 -8.09 -30.94
C HIS A 78 29.29 -9.02 -29.75
N VAL A 79 30.10 -10.07 -29.58
CA VAL A 79 30.06 -10.95 -28.39
C VAL A 79 30.34 -10.13 -27.12
N TYR A 80 31.45 -9.38 -27.10
CA TYR A 80 31.81 -8.48 -26.00
C TYR A 80 30.72 -7.43 -25.73
N LYS A 81 30.19 -6.77 -26.76
CA LYS A 81 29.13 -5.76 -26.63
C LYS A 81 27.84 -6.34 -26.03
N ALA A 82 27.48 -7.57 -26.38
CA ALA A 82 26.31 -8.26 -25.81
C ALA A 82 26.57 -8.69 -24.37
N ALA A 83 27.73 -9.28 -24.08
CA ALA A 83 28.11 -9.71 -22.74
C ALA A 83 28.18 -8.52 -21.76
N ARG A 84 28.85 -7.42 -22.15
CA ARG A 84 28.95 -6.20 -21.35
C ARG A 84 27.60 -5.55 -21.06
N ARG A 85 26.68 -5.56 -22.04
CA ARG A 85 25.31 -5.07 -21.84
C ARG A 85 24.56 -5.92 -20.81
N ARG A 86 24.59 -7.25 -20.94
CA ARG A 86 23.96 -8.16 -19.96
C ARG A 86 24.53 -7.96 -18.56
N GLU A 87 25.85 -7.79 -18.44
CA GLU A 87 26.50 -7.59 -17.14
C GLU A 87 26.14 -6.25 -16.50
N TYR A 88 26.05 -5.16 -17.28
CA TYR A 88 25.58 -3.87 -16.78
C TYR A 88 24.10 -3.90 -16.40
N GLU A 89 23.26 -4.63 -17.13
CA GLU A 89 21.87 -4.88 -16.73
C GLU A 89 21.82 -5.70 -15.42
N ARG A 90 22.71 -6.68 -15.24
CA ARG A 90 22.79 -7.54 -14.04
C ARG A 90 23.22 -6.78 -12.78
N LEU A 91 24.29 -6.02 -12.88
CA LEU A 91 24.77 -5.16 -11.79
C LEU A 91 23.71 -4.14 -11.41
N ARG A 92 23.10 -3.48 -12.41
CA ARG A 92 22.02 -2.53 -12.20
C ARG A 92 20.80 -3.14 -11.49
N GLN A 93 20.36 -4.34 -11.88
CA GLN A 93 19.25 -5.00 -11.20
C GLN A 93 19.59 -5.32 -9.73
N MET A 94 20.79 -5.83 -9.46
CA MET A 94 21.26 -6.08 -8.10
C MET A 94 21.36 -4.79 -7.24
N GLU A 95 21.82 -3.70 -7.84
CA GLU A 95 21.87 -2.38 -7.19
C GLU A 95 20.46 -1.82 -6.92
N GLU A 96 19.53 -1.91 -7.90
CA GLU A 96 18.13 -1.49 -7.75
C GLU A 96 17.40 -2.34 -6.69
N GLU A 97 17.62 -3.65 -6.65
CA GLU A 97 17.01 -4.55 -5.65
C GLU A 97 17.55 -4.30 -4.24
N THR A 98 18.87 -4.20 -4.06
CA THR A 98 19.47 -3.93 -2.73
C THR A 98 19.16 -2.52 -2.21
N ALA A 99 18.99 -1.53 -3.10
CA ALA A 99 18.50 -0.21 -2.71
C ALA A 99 17.02 -0.24 -2.28
N ALA A 100 16.17 -0.96 -3.01
CA ALA A 100 14.75 -1.12 -2.68
C ALA A 100 14.55 -1.88 -1.36
N GLU A 101 15.32 -2.95 -1.11
CA GLU A 101 15.28 -3.72 0.14
C GLU A 101 15.65 -2.87 1.35
N LYS A 102 16.73 -2.08 1.26
CA LYS A 102 17.13 -1.14 2.32
C LYS A 102 16.06 -0.09 2.60
N ALA A 103 15.54 0.57 1.56
CA ALA A 103 14.50 1.57 1.70
C ALA A 103 13.18 0.98 2.27
N GLN A 104 12.81 -0.23 1.88
CA GLN A 104 11.66 -0.93 2.44
C GLN A 104 11.87 -1.27 3.92
N ARG A 105 13.05 -1.79 4.28
CA ARG A 105 13.40 -2.11 5.67
C ARG A 105 13.38 -0.87 6.56
N GLU A 106 14.02 0.22 6.14
CA GLU A 106 14.03 1.51 6.86
C GLU A 106 12.59 2.04 7.06
N PHE A 107 11.76 1.97 6.02
CA PHE A 107 10.35 2.35 6.10
C PHE A 107 9.53 1.46 7.05
N GLU A 108 9.77 0.14 7.06
CA GLU A 108 9.08 -0.80 7.95
C GLU A 108 9.51 -0.60 9.41
N GLU A 109 10.81 -0.42 9.67
CA GLU A 109 11.34 -0.10 11.00
C GLU A 109 10.72 1.22 11.52
N GLU A 110 10.75 2.30 10.74
CA GLU A 110 10.18 3.59 11.15
C GLU A 110 8.66 3.52 11.35
N ARG A 111 7.93 2.81 10.47
CA ARG A 111 6.48 2.58 10.59
C ARG A 111 6.14 1.85 11.89
N LEU A 112 6.89 0.80 12.23
CA LEU A 112 6.70 0.06 13.47
C LEU A 112 6.99 0.92 14.70
N GLU A 113 8.00 1.79 14.66
CA GLU A 113 8.24 2.73 15.76
C GLU A 113 7.12 3.76 15.92
N ARG A 114 6.61 4.34 14.83
CA ARG A 114 5.47 5.28 14.89
C ARG A 114 4.25 4.60 15.52
N ILE A 115 3.92 3.38 15.08
CA ILE A 115 2.82 2.57 15.64
C ILE A 115 3.04 2.33 17.14
N LYS A 116 4.22 1.86 17.56
CA LYS A 116 4.55 1.63 18.99
C LYS A 116 4.38 2.90 19.83
N ARG A 117 4.88 4.06 19.35
CA ARG A 117 4.75 5.36 20.06
C ARG A 117 3.28 5.74 20.27
N ASP A 118 2.42 5.52 19.28
CA ASP A 118 1.00 5.87 19.38
C ASP A 118 0.17 4.85 20.16
N GLU A 119 0.52 3.57 20.08
CA GLU A 119 0.00 2.51 20.95
C GLU A 119 0.34 2.79 22.41
N GLU A 120 1.57 3.17 22.74
CA GLU A 120 1.98 3.52 24.10
C GLU A 120 1.18 4.70 24.67
N LYS A 121 1.03 5.79 23.90
CA LYS A 121 0.21 6.95 24.29
C LYS A 121 -1.24 6.50 24.52
N THR A 122 -1.77 5.68 23.62
CA THR A 122 -3.15 5.16 23.69
C THR A 122 -3.34 4.23 24.89
N ARG A 123 -2.35 3.37 25.20
CA ARG A 123 -2.36 2.46 26.35
C ARG A 123 -2.34 3.22 27.67
N LYS A 124 -1.39 4.15 27.84
CA LYS A 124 -1.29 5.06 29.01
C LYS A 124 -2.59 5.83 29.22
N ASN A 125 -3.24 6.30 28.16
CA ASN A 125 -4.54 7.00 28.24
C ASN A 125 -5.73 6.06 28.54
N ARG A 126 -5.73 4.83 28.00
CA ARG A 126 -6.74 3.79 28.27
C ARG A 126 -6.66 3.31 29.73
N GLU A 127 -5.45 3.08 30.24
CA GLU A 127 -5.18 2.75 31.65
C GLU A 127 -5.70 3.85 32.59
N LYS A 128 -5.35 5.13 32.33
CA LYS A 128 -5.87 6.29 33.10
C LYS A 128 -7.41 6.34 33.09
N ARG A 129 -8.06 6.09 31.95
CA ARG A 129 -9.52 6.06 31.83
C ARG A 129 -10.13 4.87 32.60
N ASN A 130 -9.52 3.70 32.53
CA ASN A 130 -9.99 2.50 33.23
C ASN A 130 -9.85 2.63 34.74
N LYS A 131 -8.74 3.19 35.26
CA LYS A 131 -8.59 3.52 36.69
C LYS A 131 -9.65 4.50 37.17
N LYS A 132 -9.94 5.56 36.40
CA LYS A 132 -11.06 6.50 36.70
C LYS A 132 -12.42 5.80 36.71
N LYS A 133 -12.70 4.91 35.75
CA LYS A 133 -13.94 4.11 35.70
C LYS A 133 -14.07 3.18 36.91
N GLN A 134 -13.01 2.45 37.27
CA GLN A 134 -13.00 1.53 38.42
C GLN A 134 -13.21 2.29 39.74
N ASN A 135 -12.56 3.44 39.93
CA ASN A 135 -12.77 4.27 41.12
C ASN A 135 -14.21 4.81 41.20
N LYS A 136 -14.78 5.27 40.07
CA LYS A 136 -16.18 5.74 40.03
C LYS A 136 -17.20 4.61 40.21
N GLY A 137 -16.90 3.40 39.74
CA GLY A 137 -17.72 2.21 39.96
C GLY A 137 -17.69 1.72 41.41
N LYS A 138 -16.51 1.71 42.05
CA LYS A 138 -16.36 1.34 43.48
C LYS A 138 -16.94 2.38 44.44
N GLY A 139 -16.91 3.67 44.09
CA GLY A 139 -17.59 4.74 44.84
C GLY A 139 -19.08 4.94 44.50
N GLY A 140 -19.60 4.22 43.49
CA GLY A 140 -20.97 4.36 42.98
C GLY A 140 -21.95 3.32 43.51
N GLY A 141 -21.59 2.59 44.56
CA GLY A 141 -22.40 1.53 45.18
C GLY A 141 -23.59 2.03 46.00
N SER A 142 -24.39 2.98 45.50
CA SER A 142 -25.73 3.23 46.03
C SER A 142 -26.63 4.02 45.08
N LYS A 143 -27.92 3.64 45.09
CA LYS A 143 -29.08 4.28 44.45
C LYS A 143 -29.11 4.24 42.90
N GLY A 144 -29.96 3.33 42.40
CA GLY A 144 -30.55 3.49 41.08
C GLY A 144 -31.50 4.69 41.03
N GLY A 145 -31.76 5.18 39.82
CA GLY A 145 -32.66 6.30 39.55
C GLY A 145 -32.65 6.63 38.05
N THR A 146 -33.81 6.54 37.43
CA THR A 146 -34.05 6.88 36.02
C THR A 146 -33.69 8.33 35.71
N PRO A 147 -33.12 8.64 34.52
CA PRO A 147 -32.80 10.01 34.14
C PRO A 147 -34.03 10.76 33.62
N GLN A 148 -34.30 11.95 34.17
CA GLN A 148 -35.15 12.99 33.59
C GLN A 148 -34.31 14.28 33.48
N PRO A 149 -34.34 15.01 32.35
CA PRO A 149 -33.47 16.15 32.13
C PRO A 149 -34.19 17.48 32.42
N GLN A 150 -33.68 18.27 33.38
CA GLN A 150 -34.06 19.69 33.55
C GLN A 150 -32.83 20.58 33.86
N SER A 151 -33.05 21.89 33.75
CA SER A 151 -32.08 22.88 33.23
C SER A 151 -31.73 24.02 34.19
N ASN A 152 -30.64 24.73 33.83
CA ASN A 152 -30.32 26.14 34.13
C ASN A 152 -29.80 26.58 35.51
N GLY A 153 -28.91 27.58 35.48
CA GLY A 153 -28.46 28.44 36.59
C GLY A 153 -27.43 27.79 37.53
N GLY A 154 -26.22 28.32 37.78
CA GLY A 154 -25.59 29.57 37.35
C GLY A 154 -25.61 30.64 38.43
N ASP A 155 -24.55 30.73 39.26
CA ASP A 155 -24.03 31.98 39.81
C ASP A 155 -22.58 31.85 40.33
N LYS A 156 -21.93 32.99 40.64
CA LYS A 156 -20.51 33.16 40.96
C LYS A 156 -20.28 33.43 42.45
N LYS A 157 -19.12 33.04 43.00
CA LYS A 157 -18.31 33.96 43.83
C LYS A 157 -16.85 33.55 44.09
N GLU A 158 -15.97 34.51 43.82
CA GLU A 158 -14.74 34.95 44.52
C GLU A 158 -14.09 34.00 45.55
N VAL A 159 -12.85 33.51 45.32
CA VAL A 159 -11.53 34.19 45.46
C VAL A 159 -11.00 34.22 46.91
N LYS A 160 -9.82 33.60 47.12
CA LYS A 160 -8.77 34.17 47.97
C LYS A 160 -7.38 33.71 47.52
N GLU A 161 -6.43 34.64 47.61
CA GLU A 161 -5.11 34.58 46.98
C GLU A 161 -4.03 33.90 47.84
N GLY A 162 -2.89 33.60 47.22
CA GLY A 162 -1.69 33.03 47.83
C GLY A 162 -0.48 33.21 46.90
N ASP A 163 -0.01 34.45 46.81
CA ASP A 163 1.16 34.96 46.06
C ASP A 163 2.50 34.34 46.55
N GLY A 164 3.59 34.22 45.77
CA GLY A 164 3.83 34.37 44.32
C GLY A 164 4.23 33.01 43.70
N ASP A 165 5.42 32.73 43.13
CA ASP A 165 6.55 33.51 42.59
C ASP A 165 7.52 32.47 41.90
N LYS A 166 8.31 32.69 40.83
CA LYS A 166 8.51 33.79 39.86
C LYS A 166 9.17 33.24 38.56
N GLU A 167 9.00 33.94 37.42
CA GLU A 167 9.77 33.95 36.14
C GLU A 167 10.05 32.62 35.37
N GLY A 168 9.95 32.54 34.04
CA GLY A 168 9.48 33.51 33.03
C GLY A 168 9.87 33.07 31.61
N VAL A 169 9.05 33.41 30.60
CA VAL A 169 9.43 33.75 29.20
C VAL A 169 8.17 33.94 28.35
N VAL A 170 8.18 34.98 27.52
CA VAL A 170 7.06 35.41 26.66
C VAL A 170 7.10 34.70 25.30
N GLY A 171 5.96 34.23 24.80
CA GLY A 171 5.79 33.70 23.45
C GLY A 171 4.35 33.85 22.99
N LYS A 172 4.09 34.85 22.14
CA LYS A 172 2.75 35.29 21.72
C LYS A 172 2.16 34.32 20.69
N GLY A 173 0.90 33.95 20.86
CA GLY A 173 0.14 33.16 19.88
C GLY A 173 -0.65 34.03 18.92
N ASP A 174 -0.99 33.46 17.77
CA ASP A 174 -2.00 33.94 16.83
C ASP A 174 -2.94 32.77 16.47
N ASP A 175 -4.25 33.01 16.56
CA ASP A 175 -5.33 32.12 16.14
C ASP A 175 -5.61 32.25 14.63
N ASP A 176 -5.71 31.15 13.88
CA ASP A 176 -6.72 31.05 12.80
C ASP A 176 -7.13 29.60 12.44
N LYS A 177 -8.40 29.31 12.77
CA LYS A 177 -9.40 28.50 12.04
C LYS A 177 -9.10 27.06 11.56
N ASP A 178 -9.81 26.15 12.24
CA ASP A 178 -10.79 25.21 11.64
C ASP A 178 -10.69 24.87 10.14
N ARG A 179 -10.14 23.68 9.85
CA ARG A 179 -10.66 22.79 8.80
C ARG A 179 -10.80 21.37 9.32
N LYS A 180 -12.05 20.89 9.43
CA LYS A 180 -12.36 19.47 9.64
C LYS A 180 -12.21 18.72 8.31
N GLU A 181 -11.09 18.03 8.12
CA GLU A 181 -11.01 16.96 7.13
C GLU A 181 -11.48 15.64 7.76
N THR A 182 -12.58 15.10 7.24
CA THR A 182 -13.14 13.82 7.67
C THR A 182 -12.65 12.73 6.72
N THR A 183 -11.55 12.08 7.07
CA THR A 183 -11.08 10.88 6.35
C THR A 183 -11.94 9.67 6.77
N PRO A 184 -12.65 8.99 5.85
CA PRO A 184 -13.45 7.82 6.19
C PRO A 184 -12.54 6.61 6.46
N HIS A 185 -12.71 6.02 7.64
CA HIS A 185 -12.05 4.77 8.04
C HIS A 185 -12.59 3.60 7.19
N PRO A 186 -11.74 2.76 6.57
CA PRO A 186 -12.22 1.56 5.87
C PRO A 186 -12.81 0.55 6.88
N PRO A 187 -13.84 -0.23 6.51
CA PRO A 187 -14.44 -1.21 7.40
C PRO A 187 -13.47 -2.36 7.71
N ALA A 188 -13.54 -2.87 8.93
CA ALA A 188 -12.71 -3.99 9.38
C ALA A 188 -13.11 -5.29 8.65
N VAL A 189 -12.16 -5.90 7.95
CA VAL A 189 -12.28 -7.28 7.46
C VAL A 189 -12.09 -8.26 8.63
N PRO A 190 -12.96 -9.29 8.78
CA PRO A 190 -12.75 -10.33 9.78
C PRO A 190 -11.54 -11.18 9.38
N VAL A 191 -10.58 -11.34 10.29
CA VAL A 191 -9.48 -12.28 10.11
C VAL A 191 -10.05 -13.69 10.27
N ALA A 192 -10.01 -14.49 9.21
CA ALA A 192 -10.32 -15.91 9.30
C ALA A 192 -9.20 -16.59 10.10
N GLU A 193 -9.57 -17.25 11.20
CA GLU A 193 -8.63 -17.99 12.05
C GLU A 193 -8.11 -19.21 11.27
N GLY A 194 -6.82 -19.19 10.93
CA GLY A 194 -6.15 -20.29 10.25
C GLY A 194 -6.02 -21.50 11.18
N VAL A 195 -6.41 -22.67 10.67
CA VAL A 195 -6.36 -23.94 11.40
C VAL A 195 -4.95 -24.22 11.92
N GLY A 196 -4.84 -24.45 13.23
CA GLY A 196 -3.57 -24.78 13.89
C GLY A 196 -3.02 -26.14 13.43
N LEU A 197 -1.71 -26.20 13.21
CA LEU A 197 -1.01 -27.42 12.88
C LEU A 197 -0.92 -28.31 14.14
N VAL A 198 -1.64 -29.43 14.17
CA VAL A 198 -1.53 -30.41 15.25
C VAL A 198 -0.28 -31.26 15.01
N ILE A 199 0.72 -31.10 15.87
CA ILE A 199 1.85 -32.03 15.96
C ILE A 199 1.40 -33.15 16.89
N CYS A 200 1.32 -34.37 16.38
CA CYS A 200 1.14 -35.58 17.19
C CYS A 200 2.53 -36.15 17.48
N ASP A 201 3.01 -35.99 18.72
CA ASP A 201 4.11 -36.78 19.27
C ASP A 201 3.51 -38.08 19.87
N ASP A 202 3.74 -39.21 19.20
CA ASP A 202 3.39 -40.57 19.68
C ASP A 202 4.51 -41.53 19.21
N ASP A 203 5.25 -42.07 20.19
CA ASP A 203 6.38 -43.06 20.16
C ASP A 203 7.63 -42.78 19.29
#